data_AF-A0A946V8T0-F1
#
_entry.id   AF-A0A946V8T0-F1
#
_cell.length_a   1.000
_cell.length_b   1.000
_cell.length_c   1.000
_cell.angle_alpha   90.00
_cell.angle_beta   90.00
_cell.angle_gamma   90.00
#
_symmetry.space_group_name_H-M   'P 1'
#
loop_
_entity.id
_entity.type
_entity.pdbx_description
1 polymer ?
#
loop_
_entity_poly.entity_id
_entity_poly.type
_entity_poly.pdbx_seq_one_letter_code
_entity_poly.pdbx_strand_id
1 'polypeptide(L)'
;MSAPSGVVVFGGSIGDGPVIGANVTILSAQGEVLGTITSDRNAAYQARITPDAGDYPIRLVVSGGTDLVTGRQPDFQMESFKAYPQDTIVNVNPFSTLIAQVARRLPGGVTHANINTARALVMGRLTFGLDRSSLPNPITSPLTTGNVAKLVKASEALGEAVRRTRDRMNASGAKINGNSVVRALAADMVDGHPDGLGASGTNAKLTAVFN
;
A
#
# COMPACT_ATOMS: atom_id res chain seq x y z
N MET A 1 -9.36 -16.84 17.56
CA MET A 1 -10.50 -17.27 16.73
C MET A 1 -9.93 -17.79 15.43
N SER A 2 -10.13 -19.07 15.12
CA SER A 2 -9.64 -19.68 13.87
C SER A 2 -10.39 -19.07 12.68
N ALA A 3 -9.68 -18.73 11.61
CA ALA A 3 -10.32 -18.26 10.39
C ALA A 3 -11.22 -19.37 9.82
N PRO A 4 -12.46 -19.08 9.41
CA PRO A 4 -13.29 -20.09 8.77
C PRO A 4 -12.66 -20.46 7.41
N SER A 5 -12.42 -21.75 7.18
CA SER A 5 -12.21 -22.28 5.82
C SER A 5 -13.52 -22.13 5.07
N GLY A 6 -13.52 -21.37 3.98
CA GLY A 6 -14.74 -21.09 3.24
C GLY A 6 -14.54 -20.01 2.19
N VAL A 7 -15.52 -19.88 1.30
CA VAL A 7 -15.50 -18.84 0.27
C VAL A 7 -15.59 -17.48 0.96
N VAL A 8 -14.56 -16.66 0.77
CA VAL A 8 -14.51 -15.28 1.23
C VAL A 8 -14.67 -14.36 0.03
N VAL A 9 -15.56 -13.37 0.18
CA VAL A 9 -15.75 -12.29 -0.79
C VAL A 9 -15.32 -10.99 -0.14
N PHE A 10 -14.47 -10.25 -0.83
CA PHE A 10 -14.04 -8.92 -0.42
C PHE A 10 -13.79 -8.06 -1.66
N GLY A 11 -13.70 -6.75 -1.47
CA GLY A 11 -13.40 -5.83 -2.55
C GLY A 11 -12.70 -4.59 -2.04
N GLY A 12 -12.48 -3.64 -2.93
CA GLY A 12 -11.86 -2.38 -2.58
C GLY A 12 -11.68 -1.51 -3.82
N SER A 13 -11.02 -0.38 -3.63
CA SER A 13 -10.56 0.48 -4.71
C SER A 13 -9.05 0.44 -4.81
N ILE A 14 -8.54 0.64 -6.02
CA ILE A 14 -7.13 0.87 -6.29
C ILE A 14 -6.93 2.36 -6.57
N GLY A 15 -6.03 3.03 -5.86
CA GLY A 15 -5.67 4.37 -6.29
C GLY A 15 -4.49 5.08 -5.65
N ASP A 16 -3.61 5.58 -6.53
CA ASP A 16 -2.72 6.74 -6.36
C ASP A 16 -3.49 8.00 -6.82
N GLY A 17 -4.09 7.90 -8.01
CA GLY A 17 -5.46 8.31 -8.37
C GLY A 17 -6.26 7.07 -8.81
N PRO A 18 -7.56 7.14 -9.15
CA PRO A 18 -8.32 5.94 -9.54
C PRO A 18 -7.60 5.15 -10.66
N VAL A 19 -7.12 3.94 -10.37
CA VAL A 19 -6.38 3.10 -11.34
C VAL A 19 -7.29 2.03 -11.94
N ILE A 20 -7.62 2.18 -13.21
CA ILE A 20 -8.50 1.25 -13.96
C ILE A 20 -7.69 0.20 -14.72
N GLY A 21 -8.28 -0.97 -14.94
CA GLY A 21 -7.65 -2.04 -15.73
C GLY A 21 -6.37 -2.62 -15.11
N ALA A 22 -6.14 -2.39 -13.81
CA ALA A 22 -4.97 -2.90 -13.11
C ALA A 22 -5.18 -4.37 -12.75
N ASN A 23 -4.13 -5.17 -12.88
CA ASN A 23 -4.14 -6.56 -12.44
C ASN A 23 -3.86 -6.62 -10.93
N VAL A 24 -4.70 -7.35 -10.19
CA VAL A 24 -4.51 -7.62 -8.76
C VAL A 24 -4.23 -9.11 -8.58
N THR A 25 -3.01 -9.43 -8.18
CA THR A 25 -2.64 -10.79 -7.77
C THR A 25 -2.85 -10.93 -6.27
N ILE A 26 -3.65 -11.91 -5.88
CA ILE A 26 -4.00 -12.23 -4.50
C ILE A 26 -3.15 -13.41 -4.07
N LEU A 27 -2.34 -13.23 -3.04
CA LEU A 27 -1.34 -14.18 -2.58
C LEU A 27 -1.60 -14.57 -1.12
N SER A 28 -1.35 -15.84 -0.79
CA SER A 28 -1.26 -16.27 0.60
C SER A 28 -0.04 -15.64 1.30
N ALA A 29 0.03 -15.77 2.63
CA ALA A 29 1.17 -15.35 3.42
C ALA A 29 2.50 -15.99 2.96
N GLN A 30 2.43 -17.21 2.39
CA GLN A 30 3.55 -17.97 1.87
C GLN A 30 3.89 -17.60 0.42
N GLY A 31 3.05 -16.78 -0.24
CA GLY A 31 3.26 -16.32 -1.61
C GLY A 31 2.60 -17.18 -2.69
N GLU A 32 1.72 -18.11 -2.31
CA GLU A 32 0.94 -18.90 -3.27
C GLU A 32 -0.18 -18.05 -3.87
N VAL A 33 -0.46 -18.21 -5.17
CA VAL A 33 -1.52 -17.46 -5.85
C VAL A 33 -2.88 -18.06 -5.50
N LEU A 34 -3.69 -17.30 -4.77
CA LEU A 34 -5.08 -17.64 -4.45
C LEU A 34 -6.06 -17.16 -5.52
N GLY A 35 -5.65 -16.17 -6.32
CA GLY A 35 -6.46 -15.67 -7.42
C GLY A 35 -5.88 -14.43 -8.10
N THR A 36 -6.47 -14.08 -9.24
CA THR A 36 -6.14 -12.88 -10.00
C THR A 36 -7.43 -12.24 -10.50
N ILE A 37 -7.50 -10.91 -10.41
CA ILE A 37 -8.64 -10.10 -10.81
C ILE A 37 -8.16 -8.79 -11.44
N THR A 38 -9.07 -8.05 -12.07
CA THR A 38 -8.76 -6.76 -12.71
C THR A 38 -9.66 -5.67 -12.17
N SER A 39 -9.13 -4.46 -11.94
CA SER A 39 -9.97 -3.33 -11.55
C SER A 39 -10.87 -2.86 -12.69
N ASP A 40 -12.09 -2.49 -12.34
CA ASP A 40 -13.09 -2.01 -13.27
C ASP A 40 -12.87 -0.53 -13.66
N ARG A 41 -13.81 0.03 -14.43
CA ARG A 41 -13.80 1.43 -14.87
C ARG A 41 -13.91 2.47 -13.74
N ASN A 42 -14.29 2.04 -12.55
CA ASN A 42 -14.37 2.87 -11.35
C ASN A 42 -13.14 2.67 -10.45
N ALA A 43 -12.11 1.97 -10.95
CA ALA A 43 -10.95 1.50 -10.19
C ALA A 43 -11.31 0.58 -9.01
N ALA A 44 -12.53 0.05 -9.00
CA ALA A 44 -13.01 -0.88 -7.99
C ALA A 44 -12.71 -2.32 -8.40
N TYR A 45 -12.67 -3.21 -7.43
CA TYR A 45 -12.54 -4.63 -7.68
C TYR A 45 -13.32 -5.45 -6.66
N GLN A 46 -13.64 -6.69 -7.04
CA GLN A 46 -14.20 -7.69 -6.14
C GLN A 46 -13.49 -9.02 -6.37
N ALA A 47 -13.09 -9.66 -5.27
CA ALA A 47 -12.43 -10.95 -5.27
C ALA A 47 -13.30 -11.99 -4.55
N ARG A 48 -13.24 -13.22 -5.05
CA ARG A 48 -13.82 -14.40 -4.43
C ARG A 48 -12.74 -15.48 -4.38
N ILE A 49 -12.35 -15.88 -3.18
CA ILE A 49 -11.28 -16.85 -2.94
C ILE A 49 -11.71 -17.83 -1.84
N THR A 50 -10.99 -18.94 -1.70
CA THR A 50 -11.22 -19.94 -0.63
C THR A 50 -9.92 -20.14 0.16
N PRO A 51 -9.55 -19.19 1.03
CA PRO A 51 -8.32 -19.28 1.80
C PRO A 51 -8.49 -20.18 3.02
N ASP A 52 -7.40 -20.81 3.43
CA ASP A 52 -7.27 -21.46 4.74
C ASP A 52 -6.73 -20.48 5.80
N ALA A 53 -6.79 -20.89 7.06
CA ALA A 53 -6.31 -20.07 8.16
C ALA A 53 -4.81 -19.71 8.05
N GLY A 54 -4.00 -20.61 7.46
CA GLY A 54 -2.57 -20.40 7.23
C GLY A 54 -2.24 -19.38 6.14
N ASP A 55 -3.21 -19.01 5.29
CA ASP A 55 -3.00 -18.08 4.18
C ASP A 55 -2.96 -16.62 4.62
N TYR A 56 -3.42 -16.32 5.84
CA TYR A 56 -3.46 -14.96 6.36
C TYR A 56 -2.12 -14.54 6.98
N PRO A 57 -1.71 -13.26 6.84
CA PRO A 57 -2.40 -12.19 6.12
C PRO A 57 -2.34 -12.36 4.59
N ILE A 58 -3.49 -12.21 3.92
CA ILE A 58 -3.58 -12.32 2.46
C ILE A 58 -3.07 -11.03 1.83
N ARG A 59 -2.19 -11.17 0.84
CA ARG A 59 -1.47 -10.07 0.21
C ARG A 59 -2.07 -9.74 -1.15
N LEU A 60 -2.25 -8.46 -1.40
CA LEU A 60 -2.65 -7.95 -2.71
C LEU A 60 -1.48 -7.24 -3.34
N VAL A 61 -1.16 -7.60 -4.57
CA VAL A 61 -0.11 -6.97 -5.38
C VAL A 61 -0.74 -6.46 -6.66
N VAL A 62 -0.65 -5.16 -6.89
CA VAL A 62 -1.25 -4.50 -8.05
C VAL A 62 -0.18 -4.16 -9.09
N SER A 63 -0.45 -4.50 -10.34
CA SER A 63 0.45 -4.20 -11.47
C SER A 63 -0.32 -3.69 -12.69
N GLY A 64 0.36 -2.90 -13.51
CA GLY A 64 -0.23 -2.27 -14.69
C GLY A 64 -1.35 -1.27 -14.33
N GLY A 65 -2.36 -1.21 -15.20
CA GLY A 65 -3.47 -0.27 -15.08
C GLY A 65 -3.12 1.16 -15.50
N THR A 66 -4.14 2.00 -15.60
CA THR A 66 -3.99 3.43 -15.92
C THR A 66 -4.59 4.26 -14.79
N ASP A 67 -3.77 5.10 -14.18
CA ASP A 67 -4.23 6.15 -13.29
C ASP A 67 -4.96 7.23 -14.10
N LEU A 68 -6.23 7.46 -13.75
CA LEU A 68 -7.10 8.41 -14.43
C LEU A 68 -6.75 9.88 -14.16
N VAL A 69 -5.96 10.18 -13.13
CA VAL A 69 -5.52 11.55 -12.84
C VAL A 69 -4.38 11.95 -13.77
N THR A 70 -3.37 11.09 -13.92
CA THR A 70 -2.17 11.38 -14.72
C THR A 70 -2.21 10.82 -16.15
N GLY A 71 -3.08 9.86 -16.44
CA GLY A 71 -3.12 9.13 -17.71
C GLY A 71 -1.95 8.16 -17.91
N ARG A 72 -1.25 7.78 -16.83
CA ARG A 72 -0.04 6.94 -16.86
C ARG A 72 -0.23 5.69 -15.98
N GLN A 73 0.72 4.76 -16.07
CA GLN A 73 0.80 3.69 -15.08
C GLN A 73 1.31 4.24 -13.74
N PRO A 74 0.94 3.65 -12.60
CA PRO A 74 1.50 4.01 -11.30
C PRO A 74 3.04 3.94 -11.27
N ASP A 75 3.69 4.89 -10.58
CA ASP A 75 5.15 5.00 -10.54
C ASP A 75 5.85 3.87 -9.75
N PHE A 76 5.08 3.11 -8.98
CA PHE A 76 5.54 1.96 -8.19
C PHE A 76 4.43 0.91 -8.07
N GLN A 77 4.84 -0.32 -7.74
CA GLN A 77 3.91 -1.41 -7.48
C GLN A 77 3.15 -1.12 -6.19
N MET A 78 1.83 -1.07 -6.27
CA MET A 78 1.00 -0.89 -5.09
C MET A 78 0.66 -2.22 -4.44
N GLU A 79 0.58 -2.20 -3.12
CA GLU A 79 0.32 -3.39 -2.31
C GLU A 79 -0.64 -3.09 -1.15
N SER A 80 -1.32 -4.12 -0.68
CA SER A 80 -2.14 -4.07 0.52
C SER A 80 -2.22 -5.44 1.18
N PHE A 81 -2.84 -5.49 2.37
CA PHE A 81 -3.09 -6.72 3.09
C PHE A 81 -4.55 -6.80 3.53
N LYS A 82 -5.19 -7.93 3.24
CA LYS A 82 -6.36 -8.39 3.97
C LYS A 82 -5.85 -9.05 5.25
N ALA A 83 -5.84 -8.28 6.33
CA ALA A 83 -5.29 -8.74 7.60
C ALA A 83 -6.18 -9.84 8.18
N TYR A 84 -7.50 -9.65 8.21
CA TYR A 84 -8.40 -10.59 8.89
C TYR A 84 -9.45 -11.20 7.96
N PRO A 85 -9.97 -12.41 8.27
CA PRO A 85 -11.03 -13.05 7.48
C PRO A 85 -12.28 -12.20 7.31
N GLN A 86 -12.68 -11.46 8.35
CA GLN A 86 -13.87 -10.61 8.34
C GLN A 86 -13.72 -9.32 7.53
N ASP A 87 -12.51 -8.93 7.10
CA ASP A 87 -12.30 -7.70 6.33
C ASP A 87 -12.96 -7.83 4.95
N THR A 88 -14.08 -7.14 4.71
CA THR A 88 -14.76 -7.15 3.40
C THR A 88 -14.26 -6.04 2.47
N ILE A 89 -13.49 -5.07 3.02
CA ILE A 89 -12.92 -3.94 2.30
C ILE A 89 -11.40 -3.97 2.44
N VAL A 90 -10.70 -3.94 1.31
CA VAL A 90 -9.24 -3.98 1.21
C VAL A 90 -8.81 -3.03 0.08
N ASN A 91 -8.73 -1.74 0.38
CA ASN A 91 -8.23 -0.77 -0.59
C ASN A 91 -6.72 -0.94 -0.82
N VAL A 92 -6.30 -0.59 -2.02
CA VAL A 92 -4.89 -0.55 -2.42
C VAL A 92 -4.55 0.87 -2.85
N ASN A 93 -3.61 1.51 -2.17
CA ASN A 93 -3.19 2.89 -2.40
C ASN A 93 -1.74 3.11 -1.93
N PRO A 94 -1.12 4.28 -2.19
CA PRO A 94 0.22 4.60 -1.69
C PRO A 94 0.41 4.37 -0.18
N PHE A 95 -0.59 4.69 0.65
CA PHE A 95 -0.50 4.48 2.10
C PHE A 95 -0.56 3.00 2.47
N SER A 96 -1.47 2.21 1.90
CA SER A 96 -1.51 0.76 2.13
C SER A 96 -0.20 0.09 1.72
N THR A 97 0.43 0.62 0.66
CA THR A 97 1.71 0.13 0.15
C THR A 97 2.84 0.42 1.14
N LEU A 98 2.93 1.64 1.67
CA LEU A 98 3.89 1.96 2.73
C LEU A 98 3.66 1.12 3.98
N ILE A 99 2.40 0.95 4.40
CA ILE A 99 2.03 0.10 5.54
C ILE A 99 2.51 -1.34 5.29
N ALA A 100 2.29 -1.87 4.10
CA ALA A 100 2.71 -3.22 3.75
C ALA A 100 4.24 -3.38 3.80
N GLN A 101 4.98 -2.37 3.31
CA GLN A 101 6.43 -2.40 3.28
C GLN A 101 7.07 -2.20 4.67
N VAL A 102 6.48 -1.36 5.53
CA VAL A 102 6.91 -1.22 6.93
C VAL A 102 6.62 -2.51 7.71
N ALA A 103 5.42 -3.09 7.53
CA ALA A 103 5.04 -4.33 8.23
C ALA A 103 6.00 -5.50 7.93
N ARG A 104 6.49 -5.62 6.69
CA ARG A 104 7.49 -6.63 6.29
C ARG A 104 8.83 -6.47 7.00
N ARG A 105 9.16 -5.27 7.47
CA ARG A 105 10.46 -4.93 8.08
C ARG A 105 10.42 -4.93 9.60
N LEU A 106 9.24 -4.90 10.19
CA LEU A 106 9.09 -5.07 11.62
C LEU A 106 9.54 -6.49 12.03
N PRO A 107 10.12 -6.65 13.24
CA PRO A 107 10.49 -7.96 13.76
C PRO A 107 9.31 -8.94 13.71
N GLY A 108 9.56 -10.16 13.22
CA GLY A 108 8.51 -11.17 13.00
C GLY A 108 7.78 -11.04 11.66
N GLY A 109 8.11 -10.06 10.82
CA GLY A 109 7.59 -9.93 9.46
C GLY A 109 6.11 -9.58 9.39
N VAL A 110 5.42 -10.05 8.35
CA VAL A 110 4.02 -9.70 8.12
C VAL A 110 3.11 -10.48 9.08
N THR A 111 2.60 -9.79 10.10
CA THR A 111 1.62 -10.30 11.06
C THR A 111 0.49 -9.29 11.25
N HIS A 112 -0.65 -9.70 11.81
CA HIS A 112 -1.73 -8.75 12.13
C HIS A 112 -1.26 -7.60 13.03
N ALA A 113 -0.44 -7.91 14.04
CA ALA A 113 0.14 -6.92 14.94
C ALA A 113 1.03 -5.95 14.16
N ASN A 114 1.92 -6.45 13.30
CA ASN A 114 2.84 -5.61 12.54
C ASN A 114 2.13 -4.77 11.46
N ILE A 115 1.04 -5.25 10.86
CA ILE A 115 0.21 -4.42 9.96
C ILE A 115 -0.42 -3.26 10.74
N ASN A 116 -0.93 -3.50 11.94
CA ASN A 116 -1.51 -2.46 12.80
C ASN A 116 -0.46 -1.45 13.28
N THR A 117 0.73 -1.92 13.69
CA THR A 117 1.87 -1.07 14.07
C THR A 117 2.34 -0.23 12.89
N ALA A 118 2.56 -0.85 11.72
CA ALA A 118 2.95 -0.15 10.50
C ALA A 118 1.94 0.93 10.10
N ARG A 119 0.63 0.65 10.20
CA ARG A 119 -0.42 1.66 10.01
C ARG A 119 -0.26 2.83 10.98
N ALA A 120 -0.05 2.57 12.26
CA ALA A 120 0.12 3.64 13.25
C ALA A 120 1.34 4.52 12.94
N LEU A 121 2.46 3.92 12.53
CA LEU A 121 3.68 4.64 12.15
C LEU A 121 3.45 5.52 10.91
N VAL A 122 2.94 4.93 9.82
CA VAL A 122 2.68 5.65 8.56
C VAL A 122 1.66 6.76 8.78
N MET A 123 0.51 6.46 9.40
CA MET A 123 -0.54 7.45 9.66
C MET A 123 -0.17 8.46 10.76
N GLY A 124 0.90 8.21 11.52
CA GLY A 124 1.43 9.12 12.53
C GLY A 124 2.38 10.17 11.98
N ARG A 125 3.08 9.87 10.87
CA ARG A 125 4.19 10.69 10.36
C ARG A 125 4.06 11.13 8.91
N LEU A 126 3.45 10.30 8.05
CA LEU A 126 3.40 10.49 6.60
C LEU A 126 1.96 10.50 6.12
N THR A 127 1.19 11.51 6.52
CA THR A 127 -0.22 11.61 6.14
C THR A 127 -0.45 12.32 4.82
N PHE A 128 0.45 13.19 4.37
CA PHE A 128 0.28 13.96 3.12
C PHE A 128 -1.07 14.68 3.02
N GLY A 129 -1.57 15.19 4.16
CA GLY A 129 -2.88 15.86 4.24
C GLY A 129 -4.09 14.91 4.34
N LEU A 130 -3.87 13.61 4.49
CA LEU A 130 -4.93 12.64 4.73
C LEU A 130 -5.64 12.89 6.07
N ASP A 131 -6.95 13.12 5.99
CA ASP A 131 -7.82 13.30 7.15
C ASP A 131 -8.18 11.95 7.80
N ARG A 132 -7.47 11.64 8.88
CA ARG A 132 -7.60 10.40 9.65
C ARG A 132 -8.95 10.23 10.34
N SER A 133 -9.72 11.31 10.52
CA SER A 133 -11.07 11.20 11.07
C SER A 133 -12.04 10.57 10.06
N SER A 134 -11.84 10.87 8.78
CA SER A 134 -12.65 10.35 7.67
C SER A 134 -12.12 9.03 7.07
N LEU A 135 -10.82 8.77 7.22
CA LEU A 135 -10.12 7.58 6.74
C LEU A 135 -9.13 7.07 7.80
N PRO A 136 -9.62 6.47 8.90
CA PRO A 136 -8.78 5.99 10.00
C PRO A 136 -7.93 4.77 9.62
N ASN A 137 -8.33 4.01 8.60
CA ASN A 137 -7.52 2.93 8.04
C ASN A 137 -7.56 2.98 6.50
N PRO A 138 -6.48 3.41 5.83
CA PRO A 138 -6.47 3.48 4.36
C PRO A 138 -6.61 2.10 3.69
N ILE A 139 -6.47 1.00 4.44
CA ILE A 139 -6.71 -0.36 3.95
C ILE A 139 -8.20 -0.72 4.04
N THR A 140 -8.84 -0.58 5.21
CA THR A 140 -10.18 -1.15 5.43
C THR A 140 -11.31 -0.13 5.55
N SER A 141 -11.01 1.18 5.57
CA SER A 141 -12.06 2.21 5.63
C SER A 141 -12.88 2.23 4.33
N PRO A 142 -14.22 2.27 4.40
CA PRO A 142 -15.06 2.46 3.23
C PRO A 142 -14.74 3.77 2.50
N LEU A 143 -14.66 3.71 1.17
CA LEU A 143 -14.58 4.89 0.33
C LEU A 143 -15.98 5.36 -0.03
N THR A 144 -16.25 6.62 0.27
CA THR A 144 -17.52 7.30 0.03
C THR A 144 -17.25 8.59 -0.72
N THR A 145 -18.31 9.21 -1.25
CA THR A 145 -18.21 10.53 -1.87
C THR A 145 -17.61 11.60 -0.94
N GLY A 146 -17.74 11.43 0.38
CA GLY A 146 -17.22 12.38 1.38
C GLY A 146 -15.74 12.24 1.70
N ASN A 147 -15.09 11.12 1.37
CA ASN A 147 -13.68 10.87 1.71
C ASN A 147 -12.80 10.45 0.52
N VAL A 148 -13.37 10.01 -0.60
CA VAL A 148 -12.59 9.53 -1.76
C VAL A 148 -11.66 10.60 -2.32
N ALA A 149 -12.14 11.85 -2.46
CA ALA A 149 -11.32 12.95 -2.96
C ALA A 149 -10.15 13.29 -2.01
N LYS A 150 -10.35 13.11 -0.70
CA LYS A 150 -9.29 13.31 0.30
C LYS A 150 -8.21 12.23 0.18
N LEU A 151 -8.61 10.97 -0.01
CA LEU A 151 -7.67 9.87 -0.24
C LEU A 151 -6.88 10.09 -1.52
N VAL A 152 -7.56 10.41 -2.63
CA VAL A 152 -6.92 10.64 -3.94
C VAL A 152 -5.89 11.77 -3.81
N LYS A 153 -6.28 12.93 -3.27
CA LYS A 153 -5.35 14.06 -3.13
C LYS A 153 -4.12 13.72 -2.29
N ALA A 154 -4.30 13.01 -1.17
CA ALA A 154 -3.20 12.64 -0.31
C ALA A 154 -2.31 11.54 -0.93
N SER A 155 -2.92 10.64 -1.70
CA SER A 155 -2.23 9.57 -2.42
C SER A 155 -1.38 10.17 -3.54
N GLU A 156 -1.95 11.02 -4.39
CA GLU A 156 -1.24 11.79 -5.41
C GLU A 156 -0.06 12.57 -4.82
N ALA A 157 -0.25 13.22 -3.68
CA ALA A 157 0.84 13.95 -3.02
C ALA A 157 1.98 13.02 -2.57
N LEU A 158 1.67 11.84 -2.06
CA LEU A 158 2.67 10.84 -1.69
C LEU A 158 3.33 10.20 -2.92
N GLY A 159 2.56 9.87 -3.97
CA GLY A 159 3.08 9.34 -5.23
C GLY A 159 4.00 10.34 -5.94
N GLU A 160 3.59 11.60 -5.97
CA GLU A 160 4.40 12.72 -6.48
C GLU A 160 5.71 12.86 -5.70
N ALA A 161 5.67 12.74 -4.37
CA ALA A 161 6.87 12.84 -3.56
C ALA A 161 7.86 11.70 -3.84
N VAL A 162 7.33 10.48 -3.99
CA VAL A 162 8.12 9.32 -4.44
C VAL A 162 8.76 9.59 -5.80
N ARG A 163 8.00 10.14 -6.74
CA ARG A 163 8.45 10.45 -8.11
C ARG A 163 9.54 11.52 -8.11
N ARG A 164 9.36 12.62 -7.39
CA ARG A 164 10.36 13.71 -7.26
C ARG A 164 11.66 13.22 -6.63
N THR A 165 11.54 12.42 -5.58
CA THR A 165 12.69 11.81 -4.89
C THR A 165 13.47 10.93 -5.83
N ARG A 166 12.78 10.04 -6.57
CA ARG A 166 13.40 9.19 -7.60
C ARG A 166 14.17 10.03 -8.63
N ASP A 167 13.51 11.03 -9.20
CA ASP A 167 14.07 11.85 -10.27
C ASP A 167 15.31 12.62 -9.79
N ARG A 168 15.26 13.17 -8.58
CA ARG A 168 16.40 13.87 -7.95
C ARG A 168 17.58 12.95 -7.64
N MET A 169 17.31 11.76 -7.12
CA MET A 169 18.34 10.76 -6.86
C MET A 169 19.01 10.30 -8.17
N ASN A 170 18.22 10.07 -9.23
CA ASN A 170 18.75 9.69 -10.53
C ASN A 170 19.56 10.83 -11.19
N ALA A 171 19.15 12.08 -11.01
CA ALA A 171 19.93 13.24 -11.46
C ALA A 171 21.31 13.33 -10.78
N SER A 172 21.45 12.78 -9.56
CA SER A 172 22.74 12.66 -8.85
C SER A 172 23.54 11.40 -9.19
N GLY A 173 23.12 10.63 -10.20
CA GLY A 173 23.80 9.42 -10.66
C GLY A 173 23.35 8.11 -10.02
N ALA A 174 22.34 8.13 -9.12
CA ALA A 174 21.72 6.89 -8.66
C ALA A 174 20.95 6.20 -9.80
N LYS A 175 20.71 4.90 -9.68
CA LYS A 175 19.86 4.13 -10.59
C LYS A 175 18.73 3.49 -9.80
N ILE A 176 17.73 4.29 -9.44
CA ILE A 176 16.60 3.86 -8.62
C ILE A 176 15.25 4.08 -9.33
N ASN A 177 14.24 3.32 -8.91
CA ASN A 177 12.86 3.45 -9.37
C ASN A 177 11.93 3.75 -8.17
N GLY A 178 10.63 3.96 -8.42
CA GLY A 178 9.66 4.27 -7.36
C GLY A 178 9.61 3.19 -6.27
N ASN A 179 9.67 1.91 -6.65
CA ASN A 179 9.73 0.79 -5.69
C ASN A 179 10.94 0.89 -4.76
N SER A 180 12.11 1.29 -5.25
CA SER A 180 13.29 1.52 -4.42
C SER A 180 13.09 2.68 -3.44
N VAL A 181 12.38 3.73 -3.86
CA VAL A 181 12.08 4.87 -2.98
C VAL A 181 11.15 4.46 -1.85
N VAL A 182 10.01 3.83 -2.18
CA VAL A 182 9.04 3.32 -1.20
C VAL A 182 9.69 2.34 -0.23
N ARG A 183 10.56 1.44 -0.71
CA ARG A 183 11.27 0.47 0.13
C ARG A 183 12.27 1.12 1.10
N ALA A 184 12.98 2.16 0.68
CA ALA A 184 13.91 2.87 1.54
C ALA A 184 13.18 3.70 2.58
N LEU A 185 12.12 4.41 2.18
CA LEU A 185 11.26 5.14 3.10
C LEU A 185 10.61 4.22 4.13
N ALA A 186 10.14 3.04 3.71
CA ALA A 186 9.59 2.06 4.63
C ALA A 186 10.61 1.46 5.61
N ALA A 187 11.90 1.38 5.22
CA ALA A 187 12.97 0.96 6.12
C ALA A 187 13.28 2.02 7.17
N ASP A 188 13.26 3.28 6.74
CA ASP A 188 13.42 4.45 7.61
C ASP A 188 12.29 4.51 8.64
N MET A 189 11.05 4.33 8.19
CA MET A 189 9.86 4.42 9.04
C MET A 189 9.72 3.36 10.14
N VAL A 190 10.58 2.34 10.22
CA VAL A 190 10.44 1.22 11.17
C VAL A 190 10.51 1.68 12.62
N ASP A 191 11.29 2.71 12.93
CA ASP A 191 11.41 3.28 14.27
C ASP A 191 10.44 4.44 14.54
N GLY A 192 9.63 4.80 13.54
CA GLY A 192 8.65 5.89 13.61
C GLY A 192 9.20 7.28 13.32
N HIS A 193 10.42 7.39 12.79
CA HIS A 193 11.06 8.65 12.43
C HIS A 193 11.65 8.57 11.01
N PRO A 194 11.10 9.29 10.02
CA PRO A 194 11.71 9.37 8.69
C PRO A 194 12.89 10.34 8.71
N ASP A 195 14.03 9.92 9.29
CA ASP A 195 15.20 10.77 9.51
C ASP A 195 16.51 10.23 8.89
N GLY A 196 16.45 9.09 8.20
CA GLY A 196 17.59 8.44 7.57
C GLY A 196 18.27 7.43 8.48
N LEU A 197 17.73 7.18 9.67
CA LEU A 197 18.11 6.13 10.61
C LEU A 197 16.95 5.15 10.72
N GLY A 198 17.21 3.86 10.48
CA GLY A 198 16.15 2.87 10.56
C GLY A 198 16.65 1.46 10.32
N ALA A 199 15.78 0.62 9.80
CA ALA A 199 16.12 -0.76 9.48
C ALA A 199 17.10 -0.87 8.29
N SER A 200 17.57 -2.09 8.04
CA SER A 200 18.35 -2.36 6.82
C SER A 200 17.57 -1.95 5.56
N GLY A 201 18.25 -1.23 4.67
CA GLY A 201 17.66 -0.66 3.46
C GLY A 201 17.30 0.83 3.56
N THR A 202 17.44 1.45 4.74
CA THR A 202 17.36 2.91 4.88
C THR A 202 18.44 3.59 4.04
N ASN A 203 18.11 4.74 3.46
CA ASN A 203 19.04 5.54 2.66
C ASN A 203 18.93 7.01 3.08
N ALA A 204 19.87 7.48 3.90
CA ALA A 204 19.87 8.84 4.42
C ALA A 204 19.86 9.93 3.35
N LYS A 205 20.50 9.70 2.18
CA LYS A 205 20.47 10.68 1.07
C LYS A 205 19.07 10.78 0.47
N LEU A 206 18.38 9.65 0.35
CA LEU A 206 17.01 9.60 -0.14
C LEU A 206 16.07 10.28 0.85
N THR A 207 16.16 9.97 2.15
CA THR A 207 15.35 10.61 3.19
C THR A 207 15.56 12.13 3.18
N ALA A 208 16.81 12.59 3.10
CA ALA A 208 17.14 14.02 3.10
C ALA A 208 16.55 14.80 1.91
N VAL A 209 16.16 14.13 0.83
CA VAL A 209 15.57 14.78 -0.35
C VAL A 209 14.12 14.39 -0.59
N PHE A 210 13.52 13.62 0.32
CA PHE A 210 12.13 13.19 0.20
C PHE A 210 11.19 14.37 0.42
N ASN A 211 10.43 14.74 -0.61
CA ASN A 211 9.56 15.92 -0.60
C ASN A 211 8.37 15.84 -1.53
#